data_AF-A0A559QJM0-F1
#
_entry.id   AF-A0A559QJM0-F1
#
_cell.length_a   1.000
_cell.length_b   1.000
_cell.length_c   1.000
_cell.angle_alpha   90.00
_cell.angle_beta   90.00
_cell.angle_gamma   90.00
#
_symmetry.space_group_name_H-M   'P 1'
#
loop_
_entity.id
_entity.type
_entity.pdbx_description
1 polymer ?
#
loop_
_entity_poly.entity_id
_entity_poly.type
_entity_poly.pdbx_seq_one_letter_code
_entity_poly.pdbx_strand_id
1 'polypeptide(L)'
;MQASISWPFNQTQIHLEDPETEAYARWCFEHFSPMAIEVLRETTWFFIIKSNSWLNPSIARIFGYHIEQMQARMHMAIEKGELRARIPPNLKNNEQAAVIGAAICEMLEYRALDGSKICNTYEVERHKQLSA
;
A
#
# COMPACT_ATOMS: atom_id res chain seq x y z
N MET A 1 4.98 -1.30 -21.65
CA MET A 1 3.54 -1.36 -21.33
C MET A 1 3.41 -2.10 -20.02
N GLN A 2 2.94 -1.43 -18.97
CA GLN A 2 2.64 -2.04 -17.68
C GLN A 2 1.47 -3.02 -17.88
N ALA A 3 1.60 -4.25 -17.40
CA ALA A 3 0.49 -5.20 -17.45
C ALA A 3 -0.58 -4.71 -16.48
N SER A 4 -1.83 -4.55 -16.95
CA SER A 4 -2.93 -4.20 -16.07
C SER A 4 -3.25 -5.40 -15.18
N ILE A 5 -3.04 -5.23 -13.87
CA ILE A 5 -3.33 -6.28 -12.89
C ILE A 5 -4.81 -6.14 -12.51
N SER A 6 -5.57 -7.23 -12.65
CA SER A 6 -6.97 -7.26 -12.26
C SER A 6 -7.08 -7.55 -10.75
N TRP A 7 -7.31 -6.51 -9.95
CA TRP A 7 -7.56 -6.64 -8.53
C TRP A 7 -9.04 -6.95 -8.23
N PRO A 8 -9.35 -7.80 -7.23
CA PRO A 8 -10.71 -8.22 -6.92
C PRO A 8 -11.48 -7.20 -6.05
N PHE A 9 -11.29 -5.89 -6.28
CA PHE A 9 -11.99 -4.83 -5.55
C PHE A 9 -13.11 -4.25 -6.41
N ASN A 10 -14.27 -3.93 -5.81
CA ASN A 10 -15.34 -3.23 -6.51
C ASN A 10 -14.80 -1.88 -6.99
N GLN A 11 -14.88 -1.65 -8.30
CA GLN A 11 -14.34 -0.46 -8.95
C GLN A 11 -15.23 0.75 -8.65
N THR A 12 -14.99 1.39 -7.50
CA THR A 12 -15.72 2.59 -7.10
C THR A 12 -14.75 3.77 -6.99
N GLN A 13 -14.67 4.52 -8.10
CA GLN A 13 -14.16 5.91 -8.24
C GLN A 13 -12.65 6.18 -8.23
N ILE A 14 -11.77 5.24 -7.89
CA ILE A 14 -10.32 5.46 -7.92
C ILE A 14 -9.67 4.37 -8.79
N HIS A 15 -8.98 4.77 -9.86
CA HIS A 15 -8.26 3.86 -10.76
C HIS A 15 -6.78 3.78 -10.36
N LEU A 16 -6.17 2.61 -10.47
CA LEU A 16 -4.74 2.40 -10.14
C LEU A 16 -3.81 3.25 -11.00
N GLU A 17 -4.25 3.57 -12.22
CA GLU A 17 -3.54 4.41 -13.19
C GLU A 17 -3.76 5.92 -12.97
N ASP A 18 -4.60 6.31 -11.99
CA ASP A 18 -4.88 7.71 -11.70
C ASP A 18 -3.70 8.34 -10.90
N PRO A 19 -3.10 9.43 -11.40
CA PRO A 19 -2.06 10.17 -10.67
C PRO A 19 -2.45 10.57 -9.25
N GLU A 20 -3.74 10.78 -8.98
CA GLU A 20 -4.24 11.09 -7.65
C GLU A 20 -4.11 9.89 -6.70
N THR A 21 -4.40 8.68 -7.18
CA THR A 21 -4.17 7.42 -6.44
C THR A 21 -2.70 7.23 -6.09
N GLU A 22 -1.82 7.52 -7.03
CA GLU A 22 -0.37 7.44 -6.80
C GLU A 22 0.05 8.42 -5.71
N ALA A 23 -0.44 9.67 -5.75
CA ALA A 23 -0.16 10.66 -4.73
C ALA A 23 -0.63 10.21 -3.34
N TYR A 24 -1.83 9.62 -3.26
CA TYR A 24 -2.35 9.02 -2.04
C TYR A 24 -1.47 7.87 -1.54
N ALA A 25 -1.12 6.93 -2.40
CA ALA A 25 -0.31 5.76 -2.07
C ALA A 25 1.06 6.17 -1.51
N ARG A 26 1.75 7.10 -2.18
CA ARG A 26 3.06 7.63 -1.72
C ARG A 26 2.94 8.28 -0.36
N TRP A 27 1.97 9.18 -0.20
CA TRP A 27 1.80 9.89 1.06
C TRP A 27 1.47 8.93 2.22
N CYS A 28 0.55 7.98 2.01
CA CYS A 28 0.22 6.98 3.02
C CYS A 28 1.46 6.14 3.40
N PHE A 29 2.22 5.67 2.41
CA PHE A 29 3.41 4.85 2.64
C PHE A 29 4.47 5.59 3.47
N GLU A 30 4.64 6.89 3.26
CA GLU A 30 5.59 7.73 4.01
C GLU A 30 5.13 8.06 5.43
N HIS A 31 3.82 8.06 5.69
CA HIS A 31 3.22 8.55 6.93
C HIS A 31 2.58 7.46 7.80
N PHE A 32 2.83 6.19 7.49
CA PHE A 32 2.46 5.09 8.38
C PHE A 32 3.06 5.32 9.77
N SER A 33 2.27 5.02 10.81
CA SER A 33 2.76 5.11 12.18
C SER A 33 3.83 4.04 12.43
N PRO A 34 4.72 4.21 13.42
CA PRO A 34 5.70 3.19 13.78
C PRO A 34 5.06 1.82 14.06
N MET A 35 3.91 1.82 14.73
CA MET A 35 3.12 0.60 15.00
C MET A 35 2.60 -0.05 13.71
N ALA A 36 2.08 0.73 12.76
CA ALA A 36 1.62 0.20 11.48
C ALA A 36 2.79 -0.41 10.68
N ILE A 37 3.97 0.25 10.70
CA ILE A 37 5.18 -0.27 10.07
C ILE A 37 5.61 -1.60 10.71
N GLU A 38 5.57 -1.71 12.03
CA GLU A 38 5.89 -2.96 12.74
C GLU A 38 4.93 -4.10 12.37
N VAL A 39 3.62 -3.84 12.37
CA VAL A 39 2.62 -4.83 11.94
C VAL A 39 2.83 -5.24 10.49
N LEU A 40 3.09 -4.29 9.58
CA LEU A 40 3.39 -4.59 8.18
C LEU A 40 4.65 -5.44 8.04
N ARG A 41 5.71 -5.17 8.82
CA ARG A 41 6.93 -5.99 8.84
C ARG A 41 6.66 -7.43 9.25
N GLU A 42 5.91 -7.61 10.34
CA GLU A 42 5.60 -8.93 10.91
C GLU A 42 4.59 -9.74 10.08
N THR A 43 3.80 -9.08 9.23
CA THR A 43 2.76 -9.75 8.43
C THR A 43 3.16 -9.95 6.97
N THR A 44 3.93 -9.05 6.37
CA THR A 44 4.24 -9.10 4.93
C THR A 44 5.45 -9.97 4.58
N TRP A 45 6.34 -10.26 5.55
CA TRP A 45 7.56 -11.04 5.28
C TRP A 45 7.30 -12.45 4.73
N PHE A 46 6.20 -13.10 5.16
CA PHE A 46 5.81 -14.42 4.66
C PHE A 46 5.53 -14.42 3.15
N PHE A 47 5.09 -13.28 2.62
CA PHE A 47 4.76 -13.16 1.21
C PHE A 47 6.02 -12.98 0.36
N ILE A 48 7.01 -12.20 0.81
CA ILE A 48 8.25 -11.86 0.08
C ILE A 48 9.02 -13.09 -0.44
N ILE A 49 8.85 -14.25 0.20
CA ILE A 49 9.47 -15.52 -0.20
C ILE A 49 9.02 -15.98 -1.61
N LYS A 50 7.92 -15.45 -2.17
CA LYS A 50 7.48 -15.72 -3.54
C LYS A 50 7.71 -14.49 -4.43
N SER A 51 8.36 -14.63 -5.57
CA SER A 51 8.43 -13.60 -6.62
C SER A 51 7.02 -13.18 -7.05
N ASN A 52 6.76 -11.88 -7.22
CA ASN A 52 5.43 -11.25 -7.40
C ASN A 52 4.52 -11.25 -6.17
N SER A 53 5.11 -11.24 -4.97
CA SER A 53 4.35 -11.38 -3.73
C SER A 53 3.55 -10.16 -3.35
N TRP A 54 3.99 -8.95 -3.71
CA TRP A 54 3.25 -7.72 -3.39
C TRP A 54 1.87 -7.71 -4.03
N LEU A 55 1.75 -8.32 -5.22
CA LEU A 55 0.50 -8.41 -5.98
C LEU A 55 -0.54 -9.37 -5.37
N ASN A 56 -0.34 -9.82 -4.14
CA ASN A 56 -1.31 -10.63 -3.42
C ASN A 56 -2.44 -9.76 -2.84
N PRO A 57 -3.73 -10.03 -3.16
CA PRO A 57 -4.88 -9.28 -2.62
C PRO A 57 -4.92 -9.17 -1.10
N SER A 58 -4.42 -10.18 -0.38
CA SER A 58 -4.36 -10.14 1.08
C SER A 58 -3.41 -9.06 1.60
N ILE A 59 -2.30 -8.78 0.91
CA ILE A 59 -1.36 -7.72 1.28
C ILE A 59 -2.00 -6.35 1.04
N ALA A 60 -2.64 -6.14 -0.11
CA ALA A 60 -3.38 -4.92 -0.40
C ALA A 60 -4.46 -4.63 0.67
N ARG A 61 -5.13 -5.67 1.18
CA ARG A 61 -6.08 -5.53 2.31
C ARG A 61 -5.41 -5.15 3.62
N ILE A 62 -4.22 -5.67 3.94
CA ILE A 62 -3.46 -5.28 5.14
C ILE A 62 -3.09 -3.79 5.06
N PHE A 63 -2.61 -3.33 3.90
CA PHE A 63 -2.39 -1.90 3.70
C PHE A 63 -3.68 -1.10 3.84
N GLY A 64 -4.77 -1.56 3.22
CA GLY A 64 -6.08 -0.92 3.30
C GLY A 64 -6.53 -0.69 4.75
N TYR A 65 -6.41 -1.71 5.61
CA TYR A 65 -6.73 -1.60 7.03
C TYR A 65 -5.98 -0.46 7.74
N HIS A 66 -4.69 -0.28 7.43
CA HIS A 66 -3.91 0.83 8.00
C HIS A 66 -4.27 2.18 7.37
N ILE A 67 -4.59 2.22 6.08
CA ILE A 67 -5.00 3.45 5.38
C ILE A 67 -6.36 3.97 5.89
N GLU A 68 -7.31 3.09 6.20
CA GLU A 68 -8.60 3.45 6.82
C GLU A 68 -8.40 4.30 8.08
N GLN A 69 -7.41 3.94 8.90
CA GLN A 69 -7.08 4.67 10.13
C GLN A 69 -6.40 6.03 9.88
N MET A 70 -5.93 6.28 8.65
CA MET A 70 -5.21 7.50 8.26
C MET A 70 -6.08 8.56 7.61
N GLN A 71 -7.33 8.25 7.30
CA GLN A 71 -8.23 9.12 6.53
C GLN A 71 -8.34 10.55 7.07
N ALA A 72 -8.49 10.71 8.38
CA ALA A 72 -8.54 12.03 9.00
C ALA A 72 -7.23 12.82 8.80
N ARG A 73 -6.07 12.14 8.89
CA ARG A 73 -4.75 12.76 8.65
C ARG A 73 -4.55 13.13 7.19
N MET A 74 -5.01 12.29 6.26
CA MET A 74 -4.98 12.59 4.82
C MET A 74 -5.79 13.83 4.51
N HIS A 75 -7.01 13.94 5.05
CA HIS A 75 -7.86 15.11 4.85
C HIS A 75 -7.16 16.40 5.34
N MET A 76 -6.62 16.38 6.56
CA MET A 76 -5.87 17.53 7.08
C MET A 76 -4.64 17.86 6.21
N ALA A 77 -3.94 16.86 5.67
CA ALA A 77 -2.80 17.09 4.78
C ALA A 77 -3.21 17.74 3.46
N ILE A 78 -4.39 17.40 2.92
CA ILE A 78 -4.94 18.05 1.72
C ILE A 78 -5.29 19.50 2.03
N GLU A 79 -6.00 19.76 3.13
CA GLU A 79 -6.39 21.12 3.53
C GLU A 79 -5.18 22.04 3.75
N LYS A 80 -4.07 21.47 4.25
CA LYS A 80 -2.80 22.18 4.44
C LYS A 80 -1.95 22.29 3.17
N GLY A 81 -2.33 21.63 2.08
CA GLY A 81 -1.56 21.58 0.83
C GLY A 81 -0.30 20.69 0.89
N GLU A 82 -0.16 19.87 1.94
CA GLU A 82 0.91 18.87 2.09
C GLU A 82 0.67 17.66 1.18
N LEU A 83 -0.59 17.34 0.89
CA LEU A 83 -1.01 16.33 -0.06
C LEU A 83 -1.74 16.99 -1.23
N ARG A 84 -1.14 16.96 -2.42
CA ARG A 84 -1.71 17.51 -3.65
C ARG A 84 -2.75 16.56 -4.25
N ALA A 85 -3.89 16.43 -3.60
CA ALA A 85 -5.02 15.62 -4.04
C ALA A 85 -6.34 16.32 -3.66
N ARG A 86 -7.46 15.87 -4.23
CA ARG A 86 -8.80 16.36 -3.90
C ARG A 86 -9.38 15.57 -2.73
N ILE A 87 -10.01 16.27 -1.79
CA ILE A 87 -10.71 15.62 -0.67
C ILE A 87 -11.78 14.67 -1.24
N PRO A 88 -11.72 13.36 -0.94
CA PRO A 88 -12.70 12.42 -1.46
C PRO A 88 -14.08 12.67 -0.83
N PRO A 89 -15.17 12.61 -1.61
CA PRO A 89 -16.51 12.95 -1.14
C PRO A 89 -17.06 11.98 -0.07
N ASN A 90 -16.46 10.79 0.09
CA ASN A 90 -16.86 9.80 1.09
C ASN A 90 -15.63 9.09 1.68
N LEU A 91 -15.06 9.66 2.75
CA LEU A 91 -13.93 9.04 3.45
C LEU A 91 -14.28 7.68 4.06
N LYS A 92 -15.54 7.41 4.44
CA LYS A 92 -15.95 6.15 5.08
C LYS A 92 -15.85 4.90 4.19
N ASN A 93 -15.31 5.00 2.97
CA ASN A 93 -15.35 3.89 2.02
C ASN A 93 -14.12 2.99 2.14
N ASN A 94 -14.30 1.84 2.78
CA ASN A 94 -13.28 0.76 2.87
C ASN A 94 -12.73 0.37 1.48
N GLU A 95 -13.52 0.56 0.43
CA GLU A 95 -13.12 0.30 -0.96
C GLU A 95 -11.99 1.23 -1.42
N GLN A 96 -11.97 2.51 -1.02
CA GLN A 96 -10.90 3.45 -1.39
C GLN A 96 -9.57 3.07 -0.73
N ALA A 97 -9.61 2.67 0.54
CA ALA A 97 -8.41 2.24 1.25
C ALA A 97 -7.80 0.99 0.62
N ALA A 98 -8.64 0.05 0.18
CA ALA A 98 -8.20 -1.14 -0.54
C ALA A 98 -7.55 -0.81 -1.89
N VAL A 99 -8.11 0.15 -2.66
CA VAL A 99 -7.51 0.63 -3.92
C VAL A 99 -6.16 1.29 -3.68
N ILE A 100 -6.03 2.16 -2.67
CA ILE A 100 -4.75 2.78 -2.32
C ILE A 100 -3.75 1.71 -1.85
N GLY A 101 -4.20 0.72 -1.08
CA GLY A 101 -3.37 -0.41 -0.67
C GLY A 101 -2.87 -1.25 -1.86
N ALA A 102 -3.71 -1.46 -2.87
CA ALA A 102 -3.33 -2.11 -4.12
C ALA A 102 -2.30 -1.29 -4.91
N ALA A 103 -2.48 0.04 -4.98
CA ALA A 103 -1.51 0.94 -5.59
C ALA A 103 -0.14 0.85 -4.90
N ILE A 104 -0.09 0.87 -3.56
CA ILE A 104 1.16 0.66 -2.81
C ILE A 104 1.81 -0.67 -3.19
N CYS A 105 1.02 -1.75 -3.29
CA CYS A 105 1.53 -3.06 -3.68
C CYS A 105 2.14 -3.07 -5.09
N GLU A 106 1.48 -2.46 -6.08
CA GLU A 106 2.04 -2.32 -7.42
C GLU A 106 3.31 -1.48 -7.43
N MET A 107 3.32 -0.37 -6.70
CA MET A 107 4.49 0.50 -6.61
C MET A 107 5.68 -0.20 -5.93
N LEU A 108 5.44 -1.10 -4.98
CA LEU A 108 6.48 -1.95 -4.38
C LEU A 108 6.99 -3.00 -5.37
N GLU A 109 6.07 -3.66 -6.09
CA GLU A 109 6.42 -4.66 -7.12
C GLU A 109 7.30 -4.07 -8.22
N TYR A 110 6.95 -2.87 -8.71
CA TYR A 110 7.68 -2.16 -9.76
C TYR A 110 8.82 -1.29 -9.22
N ARG A 111 9.14 -1.37 -7.92
CA ARG A 111 10.23 -0.63 -7.26
C ARG A 111 10.13 0.91 -7.35
N ALA A 112 8.90 1.42 -7.47
CA ALA A 112 8.59 2.84 -7.35
C ALA A 112 8.49 3.33 -5.89
N LEU A 113 8.39 2.38 -4.93
CA LEU A 113 8.52 2.59 -3.49
C LEU A 113 9.64 1.70 -2.93
N ASP A 114 10.32 2.20 -1.90
CA ASP A 114 11.33 1.42 -1.17
C ASP A 114 10.68 0.57 -0.07
N GLY A 115 10.52 -0.73 -0.36
CA GLY A 115 9.97 -1.70 0.58
C GLY A 115 10.86 -1.99 1.79
N SER A 116 12.14 -1.58 1.81
CA SER A 116 13.05 -1.89 2.93
C SER A 116 12.55 -1.40 4.30
N LYS A 117 11.69 -0.37 4.30
CA LYS A 117 11.06 0.16 5.51
C LYS A 117 10.05 -0.79 6.13
N ILE A 118 9.44 -1.67 5.34
CA ILE A 118 8.34 -2.57 5.77
C ILE A 118 8.64 -4.05 5.52
N CYS A 119 9.77 -4.37 4.87
CA CYS A 119 10.26 -5.73 4.73
C CYS A 119 11.23 -6.06 5.85
N ASN A 120 11.04 -7.19 6.52
CA ASN A 120 12.08 -7.75 7.37
C ASN A 120 13.11 -8.48 6.50
N THR A 121 14.07 -7.74 5.94
CA THR A 121 15.08 -8.26 5.00
C THR A 121 15.92 -9.39 5.61
N TYR A 122 16.18 -9.35 6.92
CA TYR A 122 16.92 -10.39 7.64
C TYR A 122 16.16 -11.73 7.67
N GLU A 123 14.87 -11.69 7.98
CA GLU A 123 13.99 -12.87 7.94
C GLU A 123 13.87 -13.44 6.53
N VAL A 124 13.78 -12.58 5.52
CA VAL A 124 13.75 -12.97 4.10
C VAL A 124 15.03 -13.69 3.69
N GLU A 125 16.20 -13.15 4.06
CA GLU A 125 17.50 -13.77 3.77
C GLU A 125 17.68 -15.11 4.49
N ARG A 126 17.28 -15.19 5.77
CA ARG A 126 17.29 -16.43 6.55
C ARG A 126 16.45 -17.53 5.89
N HIS A 127 15.25 -17.20 5.43
CA HIS A 127 14.37 -18.17 4.77
C HIS A 127 14.88 -18.65 3.41
N LYS A 128 15.51 -17.77 2.63
CA LYS A 128 16.14 -18.14 1.35
C LYS A 128 17.28 -19.15 1.56
N GLN A 129 18.06 -18.98 2.62
CA GLN A 129 19.14 -19.91 2.97
C GLN A 129 18.62 -21.28 3.44
N LEU A 130 17.45 -21.33 4.09
CA LEU A 130 16.83 -22.58 4.55
C LEU A 130 16.09 -23.34 3.45
N SER A 131 15.77 -22.68 2.33
CA SER A 131 15.00 -23.25 1.21
C SER A 131 15.87 -23.61 -0.01
N ALA A 132 17.18 -23.36 0.07
CA ALA A 132 18.20 -23.68 -0.94
C ALA A 132 18.92 -24.98 -0.57
#